data_AF-A0A929RG16-F1
#
_entry.id   AF-A0A929RG16-F1
#
_cell.length_a   1.000
_cell.length_b   1.000
_cell.length_c   1.000
_cell.angle_alpha   90.00
_cell.angle_beta   90.00
_cell.angle_gamma   90.00
#
_symmetry.space_group_name_H-M   'P 1'
#
loop_
_entity.id
_entity.type
_entity.pdbx_description
1 polymer ?
#
loop_
_entity_poly.entity_id
_entity_poly.type
_entity_poly.pdbx_seq_one_letter_code
_entity_poly.pdbx_strand_id
1 'polypeptide(L)'
;MPSVDTARAILSTLDALGVTHVLYCPGSRSAPFAYALESGAFGGQARAVLDERGAGFAAVGLARTGALPVVIVTSGTAVAELAPAVLEASHARLPLLVVSADRPGELRGVGASQATDQA
;
A
#
# COMPACT_ATOMS: atom_id res chain seq x y z
N MET A 1 -12.84 13.18 7.76
CA MET A 1 -13.23 11.78 8.07
C MET A 1 -12.22 11.20 9.04
N PRO A 2 -12.64 10.38 10.02
CA PRO A 2 -11.73 9.57 10.83
C PRO A 2 -10.85 8.66 9.95
N SER A 3 -9.62 8.36 10.39
CA SER A 3 -8.63 7.66 9.56
C SER A 3 -9.08 6.27 9.09
N VAL A 4 -9.82 5.52 9.92
CA VAL A 4 -10.35 4.19 9.56
C VAL A 4 -11.45 4.30 8.50
N ASP A 5 -12.32 5.30 8.59
CA ASP A 5 -13.37 5.50 7.59
C ASP A 5 -12.80 5.91 6.24
N THR A 6 -11.73 6.72 6.24
CA THR A 6 -10.99 7.05 5.00
C THR A 6 -10.36 5.80 4.40
N ALA A 7 -9.70 4.96 5.21
CA ALA A 7 -9.11 3.71 4.73
C ALA A 7 -10.18 2.75 4.17
N ARG A 8 -11.33 2.63 4.84
CA ARG A 8 -12.48 1.85 4.35
C ARG A 8 -12.98 2.36 3.01
N ALA A 9 -13.16 3.67 2.86
CA ALA A 9 -13.61 4.27 1.61
C ALA A 9 -12.60 4.06 0.47
N ILE A 10 -11.30 4.15 0.75
CA ILE A 10 -10.25 3.84 -0.23
C ILE A 10 -10.36 2.37 -0.67
N LEU A 11 -10.40 1.43 0.27
CA LEU A 11 -10.47 0.00 -0.03
C LEU A 11 -11.73 -0.38 -0.82
N SER A 12 -12.90 0.13 -0.43
CA SER A 12 -14.15 -0.15 -1.15
C SER A 12 -14.15 0.44 -2.55
N THR A 13 -13.49 1.60 -2.74
CA THR A 13 -13.32 2.20 -4.06
C THR A 13 -12.36 1.37 -4.92
N LEU A 14 -11.25 0.89 -4.35
CA LEU A 14 -10.32 0.00 -5.07
C LEU A 14 -11.02 -1.29 -5.51
N ASP A 15 -11.83 -1.88 -4.63
CA ASP A 15 -12.65 -3.06 -4.94
C ASP A 15 -13.62 -2.78 -6.10
N ALA A 16 -14.34 -1.66 -6.05
CA ALA A 16 -15.26 -1.22 -7.11
C ALA A 16 -14.54 -0.92 -8.44
N LEU A 17 -13.26 -0.53 -8.40
CA LEU A 17 -12.40 -0.32 -9.57
C LEU A 17 -11.78 -1.62 -10.10
N GLY A 18 -12.09 -2.77 -9.49
CA GLY A 18 -11.63 -4.08 -9.95
C GLY A 18 -10.25 -4.49 -9.44
N VAL A 19 -9.71 -3.82 -8.42
CA VAL A 19 -8.51 -4.32 -7.71
C VAL A 19 -8.80 -5.71 -7.18
N THR A 20 -7.93 -6.66 -7.51
CA THR A 20 -8.15 -8.07 -7.15
C THR A 20 -7.34 -8.50 -5.94
N HIS A 21 -6.23 -7.81 -5.66
CA HIS A 21 -5.31 -8.18 -4.58
C HIS A 21 -4.82 -6.97 -3.78
N VAL A 22 -4.77 -7.13 -2.46
CA VAL A 22 -4.12 -6.20 -1.53
C VAL A 22 -3.00 -6.93 -0.80
N LEU A 23 -1.78 -6.44 -0.96
CA LEU A 23 -0.62 -6.82 -0.16
C LEU A 23 -0.41 -5.75 0.91
N TYR A 24 -0.69 -6.10 2.16
CA TYR A 24 -0.58 -5.18 3.29
C TYR A 24 0.73 -5.43 4.04
N CYS A 25 1.60 -4.42 4.09
CA CYS A 25 2.81 -4.42 4.91
C CYS A 25 2.53 -3.72 6.24
N PRO A 26 2.56 -4.44 7.37
CA PRO A 26 2.12 -3.91 8.66
C PRO A 26 2.94 -2.72 9.17
N GLY A 27 2.27 -1.67 9.65
CA GLY A 27 2.91 -0.61 10.42
C GLY A 27 1.91 0.31 11.12
N SER A 28 2.37 1.06 12.12
CA SER A 28 1.48 1.90 12.94
C SER A 28 0.79 3.01 12.13
N ARG A 29 1.48 3.59 11.15
CA ARG A 29 0.91 4.66 10.31
C ARG A 29 -0.13 4.13 9.32
N SER A 30 0.04 2.89 8.86
CA SER A 30 -0.90 2.19 7.98
C SER A 30 -1.98 1.38 8.72
N ALA A 31 -2.00 1.38 10.06
CA ALA A 31 -2.97 0.66 10.89
C ALA A 31 -4.45 0.89 10.52
N PRO A 32 -4.90 2.08 10.08
CA PRO A 32 -6.26 2.26 9.59
C PRO A 32 -6.65 1.30 8.46
N PHE A 33 -5.72 0.94 7.58
CA PHE A 33 -5.95 -0.07 6.53
C PHE A 33 -6.05 -1.48 7.10
N ALA A 34 -5.28 -1.85 8.12
CA ALA A 34 -5.44 -3.14 8.80
C ALA A 34 -6.85 -3.29 9.38
N TYR A 35 -7.33 -2.30 10.14
CA TYR A 35 -8.68 -2.35 10.71
C TYR A 35 -9.77 -2.39 9.63
N ALA A 36 -9.60 -1.63 8.55
CA ALA A 36 -10.55 -1.62 7.46
C ALA A 36 -10.60 -2.98 6.72
N LEU A 37 -9.44 -3.58 6.43
CA LEU A 37 -9.34 -4.92 5.83
C LEU A 37 -9.97 -5.99 6.73
N GLU A 38 -9.67 -5.97 8.03
CA GLU A 38 -10.25 -6.90 9.02
C GLU A 38 -11.78 -6.75 9.10
N SER A 39 -12.30 -5.53 8.94
CA SER A 39 -13.75 -5.26 8.90
C SER A 39 -14.43 -5.63 7.58
N GLY A 40 -13.70 -6.18 6.59
CA GLY A 40 -14.26 -6.61 5.32
C GLY A 40 -14.46 -5.48 4.29
N ALA A 41 -13.68 -4.40 4.37
CA ALA A 41 -13.79 -3.27 3.44
C ALA A 41 -13.34 -3.55 1.99
N PHE A 42 -12.79 -4.75 1.73
CA PHE A 42 -12.28 -5.18 0.43
C PHE A 42 -12.73 -6.63 0.19
N GLY A 43 -13.45 -6.88 -0.91
CA GLY A 43 -13.98 -8.21 -1.26
C GLY A 43 -12.99 -9.15 -1.95
N GLY A 44 -11.89 -8.61 -2.49
CA GLY A 44 -10.83 -9.40 -3.14
C GLY A 44 -9.88 -10.10 -2.16
N GLN A 45 -8.73 -10.54 -2.67
CA GLN A 45 -7.74 -11.25 -1.86
C GLN A 45 -6.81 -10.26 -1.12
N ALA A 46 -6.91 -10.20 0.20
CA ALA A 46 -5.98 -9.45 1.04
C ALA A 46 -5.05 -10.38 1.82
N ARG A 47 -3.75 -10.05 1.86
CA ARG A 47 -2.79 -10.77 2.72
C ARG A 47 -1.74 -9.84 3.31
N ALA A 48 -1.32 -10.16 4.53
CA ALA A 48 -0.19 -9.51 5.16
C ALA A 48 1.13 -10.04 4.58
N VAL A 49 2.08 -9.14 4.31
CA VAL A 49 3.43 -9.47 3.86
C VAL A 49 4.42 -8.66 4.68
N LEU A 50 5.38 -9.33 5.33
CA LEU A 50 6.29 -8.68 6.27
C LEU A 50 7.36 -7.81 5.61
N ASP A 51 7.87 -8.23 4.45
CA ASP A 51 8.95 -7.54 3.74
C ASP A 51 8.36 -6.72 2.59
N GLU A 52 8.51 -5.40 2.64
CA GLU A 52 7.93 -4.47 1.65
C GLU A 52 8.48 -4.72 0.24
N ARG A 53 9.79 -4.96 0.12
CA ARG A 53 10.43 -5.24 -1.17
C ARG A 53 9.88 -6.52 -1.80
N GLY A 54 9.77 -7.58 -1.00
CA GLY A 54 9.16 -8.85 -1.38
C GLY A 54 7.68 -8.70 -1.73
N ALA A 55 6.93 -7.87 -1.01
CA ALA A 55 5.55 -7.53 -1.35
C ALA A 55 5.48 -6.84 -2.73
N GLY A 56 6.40 -5.91 -3.01
CA GLY A 56 6.52 -5.26 -4.32
C GLY A 56 6.69 -6.27 -5.46
N PHE A 57 7.66 -7.19 -5.36
CA PHE A 57 7.87 -8.20 -6.40
C PHE A 57 6.74 -9.24 -6.47
N ALA A 58 6.10 -9.57 -5.34
CA ALA A 58 4.91 -10.40 -5.35
C ALA A 58 3.75 -9.73 -6.11
N ALA A 59 3.57 -8.41 -5.97
CA ALA A 59 2.61 -7.66 -6.75
C ALA A 59 2.97 -7.64 -8.24
N VAL A 60 4.24 -7.46 -8.60
CA VAL A 60 4.69 -7.59 -10.00
C VAL A 60 4.34 -8.98 -10.56
N GLY A 61 4.58 -10.05 -9.80
CA GLY A 61 4.21 -11.41 -10.18
C GLY A 61 2.71 -11.57 -10.40
N LEU A 62 1.88 -11.04 -9.50
CA LEU A 62 0.41 -11.03 -9.64
C LEU A 62 -0.03 -10.25 -10.88
N ALA A 63 0.53 -9.07 -11.12
CA ALA A 63 0.20 -8.25 -12.28
C ALA A 63 0.47 -8.99 -13.60
N ARG A 64 1.52 -9.81 -13.67
CA ARG A 64 1.83 -10.65 -14.84
C ARG A 64 0.78 -11.72 -15.12
N THR A 65 0.00 -12.15 -14.13
CA THR A 65 -1.09 -13.11 -14.31
C THR A 65 -2.43 -12.44 -14.65
N GLY A 66 -2.44 -11.11 -14.88
CA GLY A 66 -3.65 -10.34 -15.15
C GLY A 66 -4.38 -9.84 -13.90
N ALA A 67 -3.79 -9.99 -12.71
CA ALA A 67 -4.34 -9.37 -11.51
C ALA A 67 -4.12 -7.86 -11.51
N LEU A 68 -4.90 -7.14 -10.68
CA LEU A 68 -4.72 -5.72 -10.41
C LEU A 68 -4.33 -5.57 -8.93
N PRO A 69 -3.02 -5.62 -8.60
CA PRO A 69 -2.53 -5.61 -7.23
C PRO A 69 -2.29 -4.20 -6.68
N VAL A 70 -2.56 -4.04 -5.39
CA VAL A 70 -2.22 -2.87 -4.59
C VAL A 70 -1.27 -3.29 -3.47
N VAL A 71 -0.22 -2.51 -3.24
CA VAL A 71 0.66 -2.66 -2.07
C VAL A 71 0.40 -1.50 -1.12
N ILE A 72 0.08 -1.81 0.14
CA ILE A 72 -0.14 -0.83 1.21
C ILE A 72 1.02 -0.90 2.19
N VAL A 73 1.73 0.20 2.40
CA VAL A 73 2.89 0.27 3.30
C VAL A 73 2.75 1.41 4.32
N THR A 74 3.50 1.31 5.41
CA THR A 74 3.66 2.40 6.39
C THR A 74 4.59 3.51 5.84
N SER A 75 4.81 4.57 6.62
CA SER A 75 5.74 5.65 6.30
C SER A 75 7.21 5.24 6.44
N GLY A 76 8.11 6.07 5.92
CA GLY A 76 9.55 5.90 5.99
C GLY A 76 10.09 4.97 4.91
N THR A 77 11.13 4.20 5.26
CA THR A 77 11.86 3.32 4.34
C THR A 77 10.99 2.24 3.71
N ALA A 78 9.88 1.86 4.35
CA ALA A 78 8.89 0.95 3.80
C ALA A 78 8.41 1.38 2.38
N VAL A 79 8.30 2.69 2.13
CA VAL A 79 7.97 3.22 0.80
C VAL A 79 9.14 3.04 -0.18
N ALA A 80 10.36 3.31 0.28
CA ALA A 80 11.57 3.20 -0.55
C ALA A 80 11.88 1.75 -0.96
N GLU A 81 11.58 0.78 -0.10
CA GLU A 81 11.74 -0.65 -0.41
C GLU A 81 10.88 -1.12 -1.60
N LEU A 82 9.85 -0.36 -1.99
CA LEU A 82 9.04 -0.65 -3.18
C LEU A 82 9.68 -0.16 -4.48
N ALA A 83 10.72 0.69 -4.43
CA ALA A 83 11.32 1.29 -5.62
C ALA A 83 11.80 0.25 -6.67
N PRO A 84 12.44 -0.88 -6.31
CA PRO A 84 12.83 -1.89 -7.29
C PRO A 84 11.63 -2.49 -8.03
N ALA A 85 10.52 -2.75 -7.33
CA ALA A 85 9.31 -3.31 -7.93
C ALA A 85 8.56 -2.29 -8.80
N VAL A 86 8.55 -1.01 -8.40
CA VAL A 86 7.98 0.07 -9.21
C VAL A 86 8.74 0.24 -10.52
N LEU A 87 10.08 0.21 -10.47
CA LEU A 87 10.92 0.28 -11.67
C LEU A 87 10.66 -0.90 -12.62
N GLU A 88 10.59 -2.13 -12.08
CA GLU A 88 10.27 -3.32 -12.85
C GLU A 88 8.87 -3.25 -13.47
N ALA A 89 7.85 -2.89 -12.69
CA ALA A 89 6.47 -2.74 -13.18
C ALA A 89 6.38 -1.70 -14.30
N SER A 90 7.07 -0.57 -14.15
CA SER A 90 7.15 0.48 -15.18
C SER A 90 7.79 -0.04 -16.47
N HIS A 91 8.96 -0.67 -16.37
CA HIS A 91 9.67 -1.23 -17.52
C HIS A 91 8.83 -2.28 -18.27
N ALA A 92 8.16 -3.15 -17.52
CA ALA A 92 7.31 -4.21 -18.03
C ALA A 92 5.90 -3.76 -18.43
N ARG A 93 5.51 -2.49 -18.18
CA ARG A 93 4.16 -1.94 -18.37
C ARG A 93 3.08 -2.74 -17.64
N LEU A 94 3.36 -3.11 -16.39
CA LEU A 94 2.45 -3.84 -15.53
C LEU A 94 1.64 -2.90 -14.62
N PRO A 95 0.35 -3.18 -14.36
CA PRO A 95 -0.41 -2.42 -13.39
C PRO A 95 0.11 -2.71 -11.97
N LEU A 96 0.54 -1.65 -11.28
CA LEU A 96 0.94 -1.70 -9.88
C LEU A 96 0.52 -0.41 -9.20
N LEU A 97 -0.30 -0.51 -8.15
CA LEU A 97 -0.64 0.64 -7.31
C LEU A 97 0.08 0.53 -5.97
N VAL A 98 0.69 1.63 -5.55
CA VAL A 98 1.29 1.78 -4.22
C VAL A 98 0.45 2.77 -3.41
N VAL A 99 0.04 2.36 -2.21
CA VAL A 99 -0.62 3.21 -1.22
C VAL A 99 0.31 3.33 -0.02
N SER A 100 0.99 4.46 0.10
CA SER A 100 1.85 4.77 1.23
C SER A 100 1.09 5.57 2.29
N ALA A 101 1.08 5.07 3.52
CA ALA A 101 0.64 5.88 4.65
C ALA A 101 1.76 6.89 5.00
N ASP A 102 1.40 8.11 5.36
CA ASP A 102 2.36 9.16 5.67
C ASP A 102 2.01 9.93 6.94
N ARG A 103 3.02 10.58 7.51
CA ARG A 103 2.85 11.59 8.55
C ARG A 103 2.27 12.86 7.92
N PRO A 104 1.45 13.63 8.67
CA PRO A 104 1.03 14.96 8.25
C PRO A 104 2.23 15.85 7.84
N GLY A 105 2.01 16.75 6.88
CA GLY A 105 3.08 17.55 6.27
C GLY A 105 3.84 18.40 7.29
N GLU A 106 3.16 18.87 8.33
CA GLU A 106 3.74 19.63 9.44
C GLU A 106 4.78 18.85 10.27
N LEU A 107 4.86 17.52 10.11
CA LEU A 107 5.85 16.67 10.77
C LEU A 107 7.07 16.35 9.90
N ARG A 108 7.14 16.88 8.67
CA ARG A 108 8.31 16.70 7.79
C ARG A 108 9.42 17.69 8.17
N GLY A 109 10.69 17.24 8.11
CA GLY A 109 11.86 18.09 8.34
C GLY A 109 12.10 18.53 9.80
N VAL A 110 11.27 18.09 10.75
CA VAL A 110 11.35 18.48 12.18
C VAL A 110 11.91 17.38 13.09
N GLY A 111 12.51 16.34 12.51
CA GLY A 111 13.04 15.19 13.26
C GLY A 111 11.97 14.23 13.79
N ALA A 112 10.74 14.31 13.27
CA ALA A 112 9.69 13.36 13.64
C ALA A 112 10.07 11.94 13.18
N SER A 113 9.89 10.96 14.07
CA SER A 113 10.23 9.56 13.78
C SER A 113 9.41 9.01 12.61
N GLN A 114 10.12 8.37 11.68
CA GLN A 114 9.58 7.81 10.43
C GLN A 114 8.76 8.81 9.60
N ALA A 115 9.20 10.07 9.54
CA ALA A 115 8.72 11.07 8.60
C ALA A 115 9.83 11.38 7.57
N THR A 116 9.49 11.37 6.29
CA THR A 116 10.39 11.72 5.18
C THR A 116 9.60 12.41 4.08
N ASP A 117 10.26 12.87 3.03
CA ASP A 117 9.58 13.28 1.79
C ASP A 117 9.16 12.02 1.00
N GLN A 118 7.85 11.85 0.80
CA GLN A 118 7.23 10.69 0.14
C GLN A 118 6.29 11.10 -1.01
N ALA A 119 6.17 12.40 -1.29
CA ALA A 119 5.25 12.97 -2.27
C ALA A 119 5.94 13.27 -3.60
#